data_AF-A0A973JRR2-F1
#
_entry.id   AF-A0A973JRR2-F1
#
_cell.length_a   1.000
_cell.length_b   1.000
_cell.length_c   1.000
_cell.angle_alpha   90.00
_cell.angle_beta   90.00
_cell.angle_gamma   90.00
#
_symmetry.space_group_name_H-M   'P 1'
#
loop_
_entity.id
_entity.type
_entity.pdbx_description
1 polymer ?
#
loop_
_entity_poly.entity_id
_entity_poly.type
_entity_poly.pdbx_seq_one_letter_code
_entity_poly.pdbx_strand_id
1 'polypeptide(L)' 'AKLREAGFREEQIETRTDTTLLSVGETILEAAREGTFGAIVMGRRGMNKSFFSGKVSYSVSQKLSDAALWLVP' A
#
# COMPACT_ATOMS: atom_id res chain seq x y z
N ALA A 1 6.32 13.28 -11.19
CA ALA A 1 5.82 12.17 -10.36
C ALA A 1 6.59 12.19 -9.05
N LYS A 2 5.90 12.23 -7.90
CA LYS A 2 6.50 12.56 -6.59
C LYS A 2 7.79 11.79 -6.24
N LEU A 3 7.89 10.51 -6.60
CA LEU A 3 9.10 9.71 -6.33
C LEU A 3 10.31 10.16 -7.16
N ARG A 4 10.12 10.51 -8.43
CA ARG A 4 11.21 11.05 -9.27
C ARG A 4 11.67 12.42 -8.78
N GLU A 5 10.72 13.27 -8.38
CA GLU A 5 11.00 14.58 -7.78
C GLU A 5 11.75 14.45 -6.44
N ALA A 6 11.53 13.35 -5.71
CA ALA A 6 12.28 13.00 -4.50
C ALA A 6 13.65 12.35 -4.77
N GLY A 7 14.07 12.19 -6.03
CA GLY A 7 15.39 11.70 -6.40
C GLY A 7 15.51 10.20 -6.70
N PHE A 8 14.41 9.46 -6.77
CA PHE A 8 14.43 8.05 -7.18
C PHE A 8 14.66 7.93 -8.70
N ARG A 9 15.58 7.06 -9.11
CA ARG A 9 15.84 6.73 -10.52
C ARG A 9 14.77 5.80 -11.08
N GLU A 10 14.63 5.72 -12.40
CA GLU A 10 13.59 4.91 -13.05
C GLU A 10 13.69 3.44 -12.76
N GLU A 11 14.91 2.91 -12.77
CA GLU A 11 15.21 1.54 -12.44
C GLU A 11 14.87 1.18 -10.98
N GLN A 12 14.60 2.18 -10.13
CA GLN A 12 14.17 1.99 -8.73
C GLN A 12 12.64 2.05 -8.58
N ILE A 13 11.89 2.35 -9.65
CA ILE A 13 10.43 2.50 -9.62
C ILE A 13 9.80 1.44 -10.51
N GLU A 14 9.13 0.48 -9.88
CA GLU A 14 8.30 -0.49 -10.58
C GLU A 14 6.81 -0.14 -10.41
N THR A 15 6.04 -0.21 -11.48
CA THR A 15 4.58 -0.09 -11.43
C THR A 15 3.95 -1.42 -11.79
N ARG A 16 3.10 -1.94 -10.89
CA ARG A 16 2.33 -3.16 -11.10
C ARG A 16 0.84 -2.84 -11.07
N THR A 17 0.07 -3.58 -11.86
CA THR A 17 -1.39 -3.55 -11.83
C THR A 17 -1.86 -4.98 -11.67
N ASP A 18 -2.53 -5.24 -10.55
CA ASP A 18 -3.00 -6.58 -10.21
C ASP A 18 -4.52 -6.67 -10.31
N THR A 19 -4.99 -7.87 -10.66
CA THR A 19 -6.41 -8.19 -10.51
C THR A 19 -6.69 -8.39 -9.02
N THR A 20 -7.82 -7.87 -8.56
CA THR A 20 -8.22 -8.07 -7.17
C THR A 20 -8.40 -9.56 -6.89
N LEU A 21 -7.73 -10.06 -5.84
CA LEU A 21 -7.96 -11.41 -5.30
C LEU A 21 -9.32 -11.44 -4.56
N LEU A 22 -9.32 -11.77 -3.26
CA LEU A 22 -10.53 -11.71 -2.43
C LEU A 22 -10.95 -10.26 -2.13
N SER A 23 -9.98 -9.34 -2.04
CA SER A 23 -10.19 -7.92 -1.85
C SER A 23 -8.92 -7.13 -2.19
N VAL A 24 -9.03 -5.81 -2.33
CA VAL A 24 -7.86 -4.93 -2.51
C VAL A 24 -6.87 -5.06 -1.35
N GLY A 25 -7.38 -5.15 -0.11
CA GLY A 25 -6.52 -5.31 1.06
C GLY A 25 -5.74 -6.63 1.03
N GLU A 26 -6.40 -7.72 0.63
CA GLU A 26 -5.75 -9.04 0.48
C GLU A 26 -4.71 -9.02 -0.64
N THR A 27 -5.00 -8.34 -1.74
CA THR A 27 -4.07 -8.20 -2.88
C THR A 27 -2.81 -7.45 -2.45
N ILE A 28 -2.94 -6.40 -1.62
CA ILE A 28 -1.79 -5.67 -1.07
C ILE A 28 -0.97 -6.54 -0.11
N LEU A 29 -1.62 -7.29 0.77
CA LEU A 29 -0.94 -8.16 1.74
C LEU A 29 -0.15 -9.26 1.04
N GLU A 30 -0.71 -9.86 0.00
CA GLU A 30 -0.02 -10.89 -0.77
C GLU A 30 1.18 -10.31 -1.53
N ALA A 31 1.01 -9.15 -2.19
CA ALA A 31 2.13 -8.46 -2.84
C ALA A 31 3.24 -8.07 -1.84
N ALA A 32 2.88 -7.68 -0.61
CA ALA A 32 3.84 -7.40 0.46
C ALA A 32 4.66 -8.64 0.84
N ARG A 33 3.98 -9.79 0.96
CA ARG A 33 4.56 -11.08 1.32
C ARG A 33 5.47 -11.62 0.20
N GLU A 34 4.99 -11.63 -1.04
CA GLU A 34 5.73 -12.15 -2.20
C GLU A 34 6.90 -11.24 -2.59
N GLY A 35 6.71 -9.91 -2.51
CA GLY A 35 7.73 -8.93 -2.84
C GLY A 35 8.79 -8.74 -1.74
N THR A 36 8.62 -9.37 -0.57
CA THR A 36 9.49 -9.19 0.61
C THR A 36 9.72 -7.71 0.95
N PHE A 37 8.67 -6.90 0.84
CA PHE A 37 8.77 -5.46 1.07
C PHE A 37 8.83 -5.17 2.57
N GLY A 38 9.86 -4.44 3.01
CA GLY A 38 10.02 -4.06 4.43
C GLY A 38 9.08 -2.95 4.92
N ALA A 39 8.41 -2.23 4.00
CA ALA A 39 7.48 -1.17 4.34
C ALA A 39 6.36 -1.01 3.30
N ILE A 40 5.18 -0.65 3.78
CA ILE A 40 4.02 -0.25 2.97
C ILE A 40 3.65 1.19 3.33
N VAL A 41 3.54 2.06 2.32
CA VAL A 41 3.05 3.43 2.48
C VAL A 41 1.69 3.54 1.80
N MET A 42 0.66 3.95 2.54
CA MET A 42 -0.67 4.12 1.97
C MET A 42 -1.43 5.27 2.63
N GLY A 43 -2.42 5.81 1.91
CA GLY A 43 -3.35 6.79 2.49
C GLY A 43 -4.18 6.16 3.60
N ARG A 44 -4.43 6.91 4.68
CA ARG A 44 -5.36 6.51 5.75
C ARG A 44 -6.81 6.41 5.23
N ARG A 45 -7.12 7.17 4.18
CA ARG A 45 -8.45 7.32 3.60
C ARG A 45 -8.44 7.03 2.12
N GLY A 46 -9.54 6.44 1.65
CA GLY A 46 -9.79 6.25 0.23
C GLY A 46 -10.54 7.42 -0.40
N MET A 47 -11.08 7.17 -1.60
CA MET A 47 -11.78 8.16 -2.44
C MET A 47 -12.89 8.94 -1.73
N ASN A 48 -13.60 8.32 -0.78
CA ASN A 48 -14.74 8.95 -0.10
C ASN A 48 -14.33 9.91 1.04
N LYS A 49 -13.02 10.14 1.27
CA LYS A 49 -12.47 11.10 2.26
C LYS A 49 -13.11 11.03 3.66
N SER A 50 -13.61 9.85 4.04
CA SER A 50 -14.26 9.61 5.33
C SER A 50 -13.33 9.94 6.50
N PHE A 51 -13.88 10.44 7.62
CA PHE A 51 -13.10 10.64 8.85
C PHE A 51 -12.55 9.32 9.42
N PHE A 52 -13.17 8.18 9.10
CA PHE A 52 -12.76 6.84 9.49
C PHE A 52 -11.68 6.26 8.58
N SER A 53 -10.91 5.30 9.08
CA SER A 53 -9.98 4.51 8.27
C SER A 53 -10.72 3.84 7.11
N GLY A 54 -10.19 3.96 5.89
CA GLY A 54 -10.77 3.30 4.72
C GLY A 54 -10.76 1.77 4.88
N LYS A 55 -11.72 1.05 4.30
CA LYS A 55 -11.84 -0.43 4.41
C LYS A 55 -10.53 -1.15 4.06
N VAL A 56 -9.81 -0.67 3.04
CA VAL A 56 -8.52 -1.21 2.62
C VAL A 56 -7.45 -0.93 3.67
N SER A 57 -7.25 0.34 4.06
CA SER A 57 -6.25 0.73 5.07
C SER A 57 -6.47 0.04 6.41
N TYR A 58 -7.74 -0.13 6.83
CA TYR A 58 -8.09 -0.88 8.02
C TYR A 58 -7.74 -2.36 7.89
N SER A 59 -8.10 -3.01 6.78
CA SER A 59 -7.79 -4.42 6.53
C SER A 59 -6.28 -4.69 6.54
N VAL A 60 -5.49 -3.85 5.89
CA VAL A 60 -4.03 -3.99 5.86
C VAL A 60 -3.43 -3.78 7.25
N SER A 61 -3.86 -2.74 7.97
CA SER A 61 -3.38 -2.47 9.33
C SER A 61 -3.66 -3.57 10.33
N GLN A 62 -4.71 -4.37 10.14
CA GLN A 62 -5.07 -5.46 11.05
C GLN A 62 -4.31 -6.76 10.76
N LYS A 63 -3.89 -6.98 9.50
CA LYS A 63 -3.34 -8.27 9.05
C LYS A 63 -1.85 -8.24 8.73
N LEU A 64 -1.26 -7.07 8.51
CA LEU A 64 0.16 -6.96 8.21
C LEU A 64 1.00 -7.32 9.44
N SER A 65 1.91 -8.29 9.28
CA SER A 65 2.80 -8.74 10.37
C SER A 65 4.29 -8.50 10.08
N ASP A 66 4.69 -8.52 8.81
CA ASP A 66 6.12 -8.70 8.45
C ASP A 66 6.75 -7.44 7.81
N ALA A 67 6.06 -6.31 7.88
CA ALA A 67 6.53 -5.03 7.34
C ALA A 67 6.01 -3.84 8.16
N ALA A 68 6.69 -2.70 8.06
CA ALA A 68 6.21 -1.45 8.64
C ALA A 68 5.05 -0.86 7.82
N LEU A 69 3.98 -0.40 8.48
CA LEU A 69 2.87 0.31 7.82
C LEU A 69 2.92 1.81 8.12
N TRP A 70 3.08 2.63 7.08
CA TRP A 70 2.97 4.09 7.18
C TRP A 70 1.63 4.57 6.59
N LEU A 71 0.73 5.00 7.48
CA LEU A 71 -0.52 5.65 7.11
C LEU A 71 -0.34 7.17 6.96
N VAL A 72 -0.52 7.68 5.74
CA VAL A 72 -0.43 9.11 5.41
C VAL A 72 -1.83 9.77 5.53
N PRO A 73 -1.98 10.95 6.17
CA PRO A 73 -3.27 11.59 6.45
C PRO A 73 -4.20 11.86 5.27
#